data_AF-A0A8B6GAY7-F1
#
_entry.id   AF-A0A8B6GAY7-F1
#
_cell.length_a   1.000
_cell.length_b   1.000
_cell.length_c   1.000
_cell.angle_alpha   90.00
_cell.angle_beta   90.00
_cell.angle_gamma   90.00
#
_symmetry.space_group_name_H-M   'P 1'
#
loop_
_entity.id
_entity.type
_entity.pdbx_description
1 polymer ?
#
loop_
_entity_poly.entity_id
_entity_poly.type
_entity_poly.pdbx_seq_one_letter_code
_entity_poly.pdbx_strand_id
1 'polypeptide(L)'
;MANALLSNRENFGLPEILKALELLDAGRQVRILEKRMKMLQVSKNKVKPKTIGKLKSDIDNLNAKKSPYGSASGAVCKHIRQWTRTFTKEELEFFTVFLPKEPWKKLADICHFHPEKDFPNLPWFLRFCYGDDPPSDTMAFQCKALSADNINEIVKEYPLPFSQVKQFKDKLTSETKGRIAEYETKIDTVLWWYEDLQCAEVDKLLDERISKGEKINLPDGKFIERMLTIQGIRERDQSKAPFYRYLLPIGQERLDAMSLPLDSPIAVIGDASASMQVAIKTSSIIAGLLSAITQAKLSFFNTKVITPDKNPESIDEVLKLAVDIQAGSATNPGVCLDPYYKAKEIVKTIIMVTDEEENTYVENQR
;
A
#
# COMPACT_ATOMS: atom_id res chain seq x y z
N MET A 1 17.35 28.10 -1.30
CA MET A 1 16.43 27.08 -1.84
C MET A 1 17.09 25.70 -1.96
N ALA A 2 18.21 25.50 -2.70
CA ALA A 2 18.91 24.19 -2.67
C ALA A 2 19.26 23.74 -1.26
N ASN A 3 19.90 24.59 -0.44
CA ASN A 3 20.21 24.22 0.94
C ASN A 3 18.97 23.90 1.78
N ALA A 4 17.81 24.47 1.44
CA ALA A 4 16.53 24.20 2.13
C ALA A 4 15.87 22.90 1.64
N LEU A 5 16.03 22.54 0.36
CA LEU A 5 15.64 21.24 -0.19
C LEU A 5 16.56 20.13 0.32
N LEU A 6 17.86 20.41 0.42
CA LEU A 6 18.87 19.50 0.96
C LEU A 6 18.70 19.30 2.46
N SER A 7 18.42 20.36 3.22
CA SER A 7 18.17 20.27 4.67
C SER A 7 16.83 19.60 5.01
N ASN A 8 15.92 19.46 4.04
CA ASN A 8 14.61 18.83 4.22
C ASN A 8 14.40 17.67 3.24
N ARG A 9 15.46 16.96 2.86
CA ARG A 9 15.39 15.85 1.90
C ARG A 9 14.44 14.73 2.37
N GLU A 10 14.32 14.55 3.69
CA GLU A 10 13.38 13.59 4.29
C GLU A 10 11.91 13.98 4.07
N ASN A 11 11.63 15.26 3.86
CA ASN A 11 10.27 15.81 3.71
C ASN A 11 9.87 16.07 2.26
N PHE A 12 10.83 16.12 1.32
CA PHE A 12 10.57 16.45 -0.09
C PHE A 12 11.20 15.42 -1.03
N GLY A 13 10.35 14.53 -1.55
CA GLY A 13 10.72 13.56 -2.56
C GLY A 13 10.56 14.08 -3.99
N LEU A 14 10.78 13.17 -4.94
CA LEU A 14 10.55 13.41 -6.36
C LEU A 14 9.13 13.93 -6.67
N PRO A 15 8.04 13.38 -6.09
CA PRO A 15 6.69 13.85 -6.39
C PRO A 15 6.46 15.31 -5.98
N GLU A 16 6.93 15.71 -4.79
CA GLU A 16 6.75 17.06 -4.26
C GLU A 16 7.54 18.07 -5.09
N ILE A 17 8.79 17.75 -5.42
CA ILE A 17 9.66 18.61 -6.23
C ILE A 17 9.11 18.77 -7.64
N LEU A 18 8.67 17.67 -8.26
CA LEU A 18 8.07 17.73 -9.58
C LEU A 18 6.79 18.57 -9.58
N LYS A 19 5.89 18.35 -8.62
CA LYS A 19 4.64 19.11 -8.51
C LYS A 19 4.89 20.60 -8.32
N ALA A 20 5.83 20.96 -7.45
CA ALA A 20 6.23 22.35 -7.24
C ALA A 20 6.79 22.97 -8.54
N LEU A 21 7.62 22.21 -9.27
CA LEU A 21 8.21 22.68 -10.51
C LEU A 21 7.19 22.79 -11.64
N GLU A 22 6.21 21.88 -11.75
CA GLU A 22 5.12 21.95 -12.72
C GLU A 22 4.28 23.23 -12.53
N LEU A 23 4.02 23.64 -11.28
CA LEU A 23 3.32 24.91 -10.98
C LEU A 23 4.13 26.14 -11.43
N LEU A 24 5.45 26.10 -11.25
CA LEU A 24 6.37 27.16 -11.67
C LEU A 24 6.62 27.18 -13.19
N ASP A 25 6.49 26.02 -13.86
CA ASP A 25 6.66 25.87 -15.31
C ASP A 25 5.38 26.17 -16.10
N ALA A 26 4.22 26.21 -15.45
CA ALA A 26 2.91 26.45 -16.09
C ALA A 26 2.92 27.68 -17.01
N GLY A 27 3.58 28.78 -16.60
CA GLY A 27 3.70 29.98 -17.43
C GLY A 27 4.53 29.81 -18.71
N ARG A 28 5.53 28.91 -18.72
CA ARG A 28 6.25 28.52 -19.95
C ARG A 28 5.33 27.69 -20.85
N GLN A 29 4.62 26.72 -20.28
CA GLN A 29 3.72 25.85 -21.05
C GLN A 29 2.56 26.62 -21.70
N VAL A 30 1.95 27.57 -21.00
CA VAL A 30 0.93 28.48 -21.57
C VAL A 30 1.46 29.16 -22.83
N ARG A 31 2.66 29.77 -22.77
CA ARG A 31 3.26 30.44 -23.94
C ARG A 31 3.53 29.49 -25.11
N ILE A 32 3.92 28.24 -24.83
CA ILE A 32 4.12 27.21 -25.86
C ILE A 32 2.78 26.87 -26.54
N LEU A 33 1.72 26.64 -25.75
CA LEU A 33 0.39 26.31 -26.27
C LEU A 33 -0.23 27.48 -27.04
N GLU A 34 -0.08 28.71 -26.54
CA GLU A 34 -0.51 29.93 -27.24
C GLU A 34 0.19 30.08 -28.59
N LYS A 35 1.52 29.86 -28.64
CA LYS A 35 2.28 29.89 -29.89
C LYS A 35 1.79 28.81 -30.85
N ARG A 36 1.58 27.59 -30.38
CA ARG A 36 1.03 26.48 -31.18
C ARG A 36 -0.35 26.79 -31.72
N MET A 37 -1.23 27.35 -30.88
CA MET A 37 -2.57 27.76 -31.27
C MET A 37 -2.54 28.83 -32.37
N LYS A 38 -1.70 29.88 -32.20
CA LYS A 38 -1.51 30.92 -33.22
C LYS A 38 -1.01 30.34 -34.56
N MET A 39 -0.04 29.43 -34.53
CA MET A 39 0.45 28.77 -35.75
C MET A 39 -0.64 27.95 -36.45
N LEU A 40 -1.46 27.21 -35.70
CA LEU A 40 -2.56 26.42 -36.27
C LEU A 40 -3.66 27.29 -36.87
N GLN A 41 -3.94 28.46 -36.29
CA GLN A 41 -4.91 29.43 -36.82
C GLN A 41 -4.43 30.09 -38.12
N VAL A 42 -3.12 30.30 -38.27
CA VAL A 42 -2.52 30.89 -39.48
C VAL A 42 -2.25 29.82 -40.56
N SER A 43 -2.21 28.54 -40.20
CA SER A 43 -1.96 27.47 -41.16
C SER A 43 -3.08 27.37 -42.21
N LYS A 44 -2.72 27.21 -43.49
CA LYS A 44 -3.68 27.07 -44.60
C LYS A 44 -4.54 25.80 -44.51
N ASN A 45 -4.12 24.83 -43.70
CA ASN A 45 -4.83 23.57 -43.51
C ASN A 45 -5.96 23.73 -42.50
N LYS A 46 -7.18 23.27 -42.85
CA LYS A 46 -8.35 23.36 -41.97
C LYS A 46 -8.18 22.45 -40.75
N VAL A 47 -7.79 23.03 -39.62
CA VAL A 47 -7.68 22.32 -38.33
C VAL A 47 -9.08 22.07 -37.75
N LYS A 48 -9.31 20.90 -37.16
CA LYS A 48 -10.59 20.55 -36.54
C LYS A 48 -10.89 21.49 -35.35
N PRO A 49 -12.10 22.05 -35.22
CA PRO A 49 -12.47 22.93 -34.10
C PRO A 49 -12.22 22.31 -32.71
N LYS A 50 -12.42 20.99 -32.59
CA LYS A 50 -12.14 20.24 -31.35
C LYS A 50 -10.69 20.36 -30.88
N THR A 51 -9.72 20.41 -31.81
CA THR A 51 -8.30 20.55 -31.48
C THR A 51 -7.99 21.93 -30.92
N ILE A 52 -8.58 22.99 -31.50
CA ILE A 52 -8.43 24.36 -30.99
C ILE A 52 -9.14 24.51 -29.64
N GLY A 53 -10.35 23.95 -29.50
CA GLY A 53 -11.09 23.94 -28.25
C GLY A 53 -10.31 23.28 -27.11
N LYS A 54 -9.64 22.15 -27.40
CA LYS A 54 -8.76 21.48 -26.43
C LYS A 54 -7.59 22.37 -26.01
N LEU A 55 -6.89 23.00 -26.97
CA LEU A 55 -5.77 23.90 -26.65
C LEU A 55 -6.18 25.09 -25.78
N LYS A 56 -7.36 25.68 -26.03
CA LYS A 56 -7.90 26.75 -25.18
C LYS A 56 -8.15 26.26 -23.75
N SER A 57 -8.84 25.13 -23.62
CA SER A 57 -9.09 24.52 -22.31
C SER A 57 -7.80 24.20 -21.55
N ASP A 58 -6.77 23.66 -22.24
CA ASP A 58 -5.48 23.38 -21.63
C ASP A 58 -4.77 24.68 -21.15
N ILE A 59 -4.86 25.76 -21.93
CA ILE A 59 -4.34 27.08 -21.55
C ILE A 59 -5.06 27.63 -20.30
N ASP A 60 -6.39 27.58 -20.28
CA ASP A 60 -7.20 28.08 -19.16
C ASP A 60 -6.90 27.30 -17.88
N ASN A 61 -6.80 25.97 -17.98
CA ASN A 61 -6.41 25.09 -16.88
C ASN A 61 -5.02 25.40 -16.33
N LEU A 62 -4.05 25.67 -17.21
CA LEU A 62 -2.69 26.03 -16.79
C LEU A 62 -2.63 27.43 -16.17
N ASN A 63 -3.40 28.39 -16.69
CA ASN A 63 -3.50 29.74 -16.11
C ASN A 63 -4.11 29.69 -14.71
N ALA A 64 -5.10 28.84 -14.47
CA ALA A 64 -5.69 28.63 -13.15
C ALA A 64 -4.70 28.05 -12.12
N LYS A 65 -3.75 27.21 -12.59
CA LYS A 65 -2.71 26.58 -11.74
C LYS A 65 -1.42 27.37 -11.64
N LYS A 66 -1.23 28.37 -12.49
CA LYS A 66 0.00 29.15 -12.58
C LYS A 66 0.25 29.88 -11.26
N SER A 67 1.43 29.69 -10.68
CA SER A 67 1.83 30.46 -9.50
C SER A 67 1.87 31.96 -9.84
N PRO A 68 1.24 32.83 -9.03
CA PRO A 68 1.41 34.28 -9.17
C PRO A 68 2.83 34.72 -8.78
N TYR A 69 3.58 33.86 -8.09
CA TYR A 69 4.93 34.14 -7.59
C TYR A 69 5.96 33.24 -8.29
N GLY A 70 6.90 33.86 -9.00
CA GLY A 70 8.07 33.20 -9.58
C GLY A 70 7.80 32.40 -10.87
N SER A 71 8.86 31.74 -11.35
CA SER A 71 8.81 30.82 -12.50
C SER A 71 9.91 29.76 -12.37
N ALA A 72 9.87 28.71 -13.20
CA ALA A 72 10.93 27.71 -13.35
C ALA A 72 12.19 28.34 -14.00
N SER A 73 12.84 29.26 -13.27
CA SER A 73 14.00 30.00 -13.73
C SER A 73 15.25 29.12 -13.76
N GLY A 74 16.28 29.57 -14.49
CA GLY A 74 17.58 28.88 -14.53
C GLY A 74 18.21 28.69 -13.14
N ALA A 75 17.97 29.61 -12.20
CA ALA A 75 18.42 29.50 -10.82
C ALA A 75 17.70 28.39 -10.06
N VAL A 76 16.37 28.28 -10.21
CA VAL A 76 15.58 27.17 -9.63
C VAL A 76 16.04 25.84 -10.21
N CYS A 77 16.15 25.73 -11.54
CA CYS A 77 16.62 24.50 -12.19
C CYS A 77 18.07 24.14 -11.79
N LYS A 78 18.93 25.12 -11.53
CA LYS A 78 20.30 24.88 -11.01
C LYS A 78 20.25 24.23 -9.63
N HIS A 79 19.34 24.66 -8.75
CA HIS A 79 19.18 24.06 -7.44
C HIS A 79 18.63 22.64 -7.50
N ILE A 80 17.69 22.37 -8.41
CA ILE A 80 17.17 21.00 -8.62
C ILE A 80 18.26 20.09 -9.17
N ARG A 81 19.07 20.55 -10.13
CA ARG A 81 20.26 19.82 -10.60
C ARG A 81 21.26 19.51 -9.48
N GLN A 82 21.43 20.43 -8.53
CA GLN A 82 22.30 20.17 -7.37
C GLN A 82 21.70 19.11 -6.45
N TRP A 83 20.37 19.13 -6.26
CA TRP A 83 19.65 18.11 -5.50
C TRP A 83 19.76 16.72 -6.15
N THR A 84 19.62 16.58 -7.47
CA THR A 84 19.74 15.26 -8.13
C THR A 84 21.12 14.64 -7.97
N ARG A 85 22.19 15.46 -7.89
CA ARG A 85 23.56 14.98 -7.67
C ARG A 85 23.78 14.37 -6.29
N THR A 86 22.85 14.54 -5.36
CA THR A 86 22.94 13.97 -4.01
C THR A 86 22.39 12.56 -3.89
N PHE A 87 21.75 12.03 -4.95
CA PHE A 87 21.34 10.64 -4.97
C PHE A 87 22.55 9.73 -5.14
N THR A 88 22.62 8.73 -4.27
CA THR A 88 23.60 7.64 -4.33
C THR A 88 23.31 6.73 -5.52
N LYS A 89 24.28 5.86 -5.84
CA LYS A 89 24.09 4.86 -6.89
C LYS A 89 22.92 3.94 -6.55
N GLU A 90 22.86 3.49 -5.30
CA GLU A 90 21.88 2.56 -4.76
C GLU A 90 20.46 3.15 -4.81
N GLU A 91 20.30 4.44 -4.49
CA GLU A 91 19.01 5.13 -4.61
C GLU A 91 18.54 5.28 -6.06
N LEU A 92 19.46 5.59 -6.98
CA LEU A 92 19.13 5.69 -8.39
C LEU A 92 18.76 4.32 -8.98
N GLU A 93 19.50 3.26 -8.63
CA GLU A 93 19.17 1.89 -9.00
C GLU A 93 17.82 1.45 -8.42
N PHE A 94 17.53 1.79 -7.17
CA PHE A 94 16.21 1.59 -6.58
C PHE A 94 15.11 2.23 -7.44
N PHE A 95 15.29 3.49 -7.87
CA PHE A 95 14.30 4.14 -8.73
C PHE A 95 14.12 3.43 -10.08
N THR A 96 15.17 2.82 -10.64
CA THR A 96 15.04 2.10 -11.91
C THR A 96 14.19 0.83 -11.83
N VAL A 97 14.17 0.20 -10.65
CA VAL A 97 13.45 -1.06 -10.41
C VAL A 97 12.04 -0.82 -9.89
N PHE A 98 11.87 0.13 -8.97
CA PHE A 98 10.63 0.25 -8.19
C PHE A 98 9.73 1.42 -8.58
N LEU A 99 10.27 2.47 -9.22
CA LEU A 99 9.51 3.70 -9.49
C LEU A 99 9.27 3.92 -10.98
N PRO A 100 8.18 4.61 -11.35
CA PRO A 100 7.92 4.97 -12.74
C PRO A 100 8.96 5.94 -13.30
N LYS A 101 9.16 5.89 -14.63
CA LYS A 101 10.15 6.71 -15.34
C LYS A 101 9.63 8.12 -15.64
N GLU A 102 8.31 8.28 -15.73
CA GLU A 102 7.62 9.49 -16.18
C GLU A 102 7.93 10.73 -15.33
N PRO A 103 7.97 10.65 -13.98
CA PRO A 103 8.34 11.80 -13.17
C PRO A 103 9.76 12.31 -13.46
N TRP A 104 10.71 11.39 -13.70
CA TRP A 104 12.09 11.74 -14.04
C TRP A 104 12.21 12.37 -15.41
N LYS A 105 11.50 11.83 -16.43
CA LYS A 105 11.43 12.43 -17.78
C LYS A 105 10.92 13.88 -17.70
N LYS A 106 9.81 14.10 -17.00
CA LYS A 106 9.22 15.44 -16.85
C LYS A 106 10.17 16.40 -16.15
N LEU A 107 10.83 15.95 -15.07
CA LEU A 107 11.78 16.79 -14.34
C LEU A 107 12.98 17.16 -15.23
N ALA A 108 13.47 16.20 -16.03
CA ALA A 108 14.53 16.42 -17.00
C ALA A 108 14.13 17.36 -18.14
N ASP A 109 12.88 17.29 -18.63
CA ASP A 109 12.37 18.18 -19.68
C ASP A 109 12.25 19.65 -19.21
N ILE A 110 12.00 19.88 -17.92
CA ILE A 110 11.94 21.23 -17.34
C ILE A 110 13.33 21.73 -16.95
N CYS A 111 14.13 20.89 -16.29
CA CYS A 111 15.44 21.28 -15.76
C CYS A 111 16.59 21.13 -16.76
N HIS A 112 16.35 20.50 -17.91
CA HIS A 112 17.35 20.16 -18.92
C HIS A 112 18.56 19.43 -18.30
N PHE A 113 18.29 18.29 -17.68
CA PHE A 113 19.33 17.49 -17.03
C PHE A 113 20.34 16.94 -18.04
N HIS A 114 21.62 16.94 -17.63
CA HIS A 114 22.69 16.29 -18.35
C HIS A 114 23.01 14.94 -17.67
N PRO A 115 22.98 13.80 -18.39
CA PRO A 115 23.14 12.46 -17.80
C PRO A 115 24.36 12.35 -16.88
N GLU A 116 25.55 12.72 -17.36
CA GLU A 116 26.79 12.55 -16.59
C GLU A 116 27.04 13.64 -15.52
N LYS A 117 26.52 14.86 -15.72
CA LYS A 117 26.80 15.98 -14.79
C LYS A 117 25.79 16.02 -13.65
N ASP A 118 24.54 15.65 -13.91
CA ASP A 118 23.45 15.72 -12.95
C ASP A 118 23.13 14.37 -12.30
N PHE A 119 23.56 13.26 -12.91
CA PHE A 119 23.52 11.89 -12.36
C PHE A 119 24.90 11.21 -12.41
N PRO A 120 25.95 11.81 -11.80
CA PRO A 120 27.31 11.29 -11.89
C PRO A 120 27.46 9.86 -11.32
N ASN A 121 26.62 9.51 -10.32
CA ASN A 121 26.67 8.21 -9.65
C ASN A 121 25.98 7.09 -10.46
N LEU A 122 25.17 7.44 -11.47
CA LEU A 122 24.55 6.47 -12.38
C LEU A 122 24.33 7.09 -13.77
N PRO A 123 25.38 7.28 -14.59
CA PRO A 123 25.31 8.08 -15.83
C PRO A 123 24.30 7.59 -16.88
N TRP A 124 23.94 6.30 -16.85
CA TRP A 124 22.96 5.70 -17.75
C TRP A 124 21.51 5.90 -17.28
N PHE A 125 21.28 6.31 -16.03
CA PHE A 125 19.95 6.44 -15.40
C PHE A 125 18.97 7.24 -16.26
N LEU A 126 19.37 8.45 -16.65
CA LEU A 126 18.49 9.35 -17.39
C LEU A 126 18.13 8.76 -18.77
N ARG A 127 19.10 8.15 -19.45
CA ARG A 127 18.87 7.50 -20.75
C ARG A 127 17.90 6.33 -20.61
N PHE A 128 18.08 5.52 -19.57
CA PHE A 128 17.15 4.45 -19.22
C PHE A 128 15.73 4.96 -18.94
N CYS A 129 15.59 6.12 -18.29
CA CYS A 129 14.29 6.76 -18.12
C CYS A 129 13.64 7.03 -19.50
N TYR A 130 14.40 7.52 -20.49
CA TYR A 130 13.90 7.79 -21.84
C TYR A 130 13.73 6.56 -22.76
N GLY A 131 14.20 5.38 -22.35
CA GLY A 131 13.92 4.12 -23.03
C GLY A 131 15.13 3.28 -23.39
N ASP A 132 16.35 3.78 -23.17
CA ASP A 132 17.58 3.01 -23.41
C ASP A 132 17.63 1.77 -22.50
N ASP A 133 18.34 0.75 -22.95
CA ASP A 133 18.59 -0.44 -22.14
C ASP A 133 19.61 -0.12 -21.04
N PRO A 134 19.37 -0.61 -19.80
CA PRO A 134 20.35 -0.52 -18.74
C PRO A 134 21.53 -1.48 -19.04
N PRO A 135 22.72 -1.24 -18.48
CA PRO A 135 23.87 -2.14 -18.67
C PRO A 135 23.59 -3.57 -18.17
N SER A 136 24.15 -4.57 -18.85
CA SER A 136 23.83 -5.99 -18.63
C SER A 136 24.15 -6.52 -17.23
N ASP A 137 25.09 -5.90 -16.54
CA ASP A 137 25.54 -6.21 -15.18
C ASP A 137 24.66 -5.57 -14.09
N THR A 138 23.59 -4.86 -14.46
CA THR A 138 22.74 -4.14 -13.51
C THR A 138 21.47 -4.88 -13.15
N MET A 139 20.97 -4.64 -11.94
CA MET A 139 19.68 -5.13 -11.46
C MET A 139 18.53 -4.78 -12.41
N ALA A 140 18.54 -3.56 -12.96
CA ALA A 140 17.51 -3.09 -13.88
C ALA A 140 17.44 -3.92 -15.17
N PHE A 141 18.60 -4.36 -15.68
CA PHE A 141 18.66 -5.24 -16.84
C PHE A 141 18.09 -6.62 -16.49
N GLN A 142 18.53 -7.19 -15.37
CA GLN A 142 18.09 -8.52 -14.93
C GLN A 142 16.58 -8.55 -14.70
N CYS A 143 16.01 -7.54 -14.04
CA CYS A 143 14.56 -7.40 -13.87
C CYS A 143 13.80 -7.35 -15.21
N LYS A 144 14.35 -6.67 -16.22
CA LYS A 144 13.75 -6.58 -17.55
C LYS A 144 13.85 -7.90 -18.33
N ALA A 145 14.91 -8.66 -18.11
CA ALA A 145 15.19 -9.94 -18.76
C ALA A 145 14.47 -11.14 -18.12
N LEU A 146 13.73 -10.94 -17.02
CA LEU A 146 13.03 -12.02 -16.33
C LEU A 146 12.00 -12.72 -17.22
N SER A 147 12.06 -14.04 -17.19
CA SER A 147 11.10 -14.94 -17.84
C SER A 147 10.79 -16.13 -16.92
N ALA A 148 9.75 -16.88 -17.25
CA ALA A 148 9.41 -18.10 -16.51
C ALA A 148 10.53 -19.14 -16.54
N ASP A 149 11.39 -19.12 -17.56
CA ASP A 149 12.43 -20.13 -17.78
C ASP A 149 13.75 -19.79 -17.07
N ASN A 150 14.06 -18.50 -16.91
CA ASN A 150 15.34 -18.07 -16.33
C ASN A 150 15.25 -17.55 -14.88
N ILE A 151 14.03 -17.34 -14.36
CA ILE A 151 13.81 -16.68 -13.06
C ILE A 151 14.57 -17.35 -11.91
N ASN A 152 14.56 -18.69 -11.87
CA ASN A 152 15.20 -19.42 -10.79
C ASN A 152 16.73 -19.32 -10.82
N GLU A 153 17.35 -19.13 -11.99
CA GLU A 153 18.81 -18.94 -12.10
C GLU A 153 19.19 -17.49 -11.78
N ILE A 154 18.43 -16.51 -12.28
CA ILE A 154 18.69 -15.09 -12.04
C ILE A 154 18.61 -14.76 -10.54
N VAL A 155 17.63 -15.31 -9.81
CA VAL A 155 17.50 -15.08 -8.36
C VAL A 155 18.66 -15.71 -7.56
N LYS A 156 19.39 -16.70 -8.10
CA LYS A 156 20.59 -17.22 -7.42
C LYS A 156 21.72 -16.20 -7.46
N GLU A 157 21.85 -15.49 -8.58
CA GLU A 157 22.95 -14.56 -8.83
C GLU A 157 22.65 -13.14 -8.33
N TYR A 158 21.39 -12.72 -8.39
CA TYR A 158 20.96 -11.35 -8.08
C TYR A 158 19.91 -11.33 -6.96
N PRO A 159 20.07 -10.45 -5.94
CA PRO A 159 19.11 -10.33 -4.85
C PRO A 159 17.86 -9.55 -5.33
N LEU A 160 17.02 -10.22 -6.10
CA LEU A 160 15.83 -9.63 -6.69
C LEU A 160 14.71 -9.44 -5.65
N PRO A 161 14.12 -8.23 -5.57
CA PRO A 161 12.96 -7.99 -4.71
C PRO A 161 11.76 -8.85 -5.11
N PHE A 162 11.01 -9.37 -4.13
CA PHE A 162 9.87 -10.25 -4.42
C PHE A 162 8.83 -9.60 -5.35
N SER A 163 8.62 -8.28 -5.23
CA SER A 163 7.66 -7.54 -6.07
C SER A 163 7.94 -7.64 -7.57
N GLN A 164 9.20 -7.82 -7.98
CA GLN A 164 9.59 -7.97 -9.39
C GLN A 164 9.37 -9.39 -9.91
N VAL A 165 9.52 -10.38 -9.03
CA VAL A 165 9.42 -11.80 -9.40
C VAL A 165 8.02 -12.38 -9.13
N LYS A 166 7.16 -11.63 -8.43
CA LYS A 166 5.81 -12.05 -8.02
C LYS A 166 4.95 -12.57 -9.17
N GLN A 167 5.08 -11.98 -10.36
CA GLN A 167 4.36 -12.44 -11.56
C GLN A 167 4.71 -13.88 -11.98
N PHE A 168 5.85 -14.41 -11.52
CA PHE A 168 6.33 -15.77 -11.76
C PHE A 168 6.20 -16.67 -10.54
N LYS A 169 5.40 -16.30 -9.53
CA LYS A 169 5.32 -17.00 -8.22
C LYS A 169 5.09 -18.52 -8.34
N ASP A 170 4.32 -18.95 -9.34
CA ASP A 170 3.99 -20.36 -9.57
C ASP A 170 5.15 -21.16 -10.20
N LYS A 171 6.23 -20.49 -10.62
CA LYS A 171 7.44 -21.07 -11.22
C LYS A 171 8.64 -21.04 -10.27
N LEU A 172 8.52 -20.39 -9.11
CA LEU A 172 9.59 -20.30 -8.13
C LEU A 172 9.75 -21.63 -7.37
N THR A 173 10.96 -22.18 -7.38
CA THR A 173 11.30 -23.36 -6.57
C THR A 173 11.39 -23.00 -5.07
N SER A 174 11.36 -24.00 -4.20
CA SER A 174 11.53 -23.78 -2.75
C SER A 174 12.87 -23.12 -2.40
N GLU A 175 13.95 -23.49 -3.10
CA GLU A 175 15.28 -22.87 -2.96
C GLU A 175 15.23 -21.38 -3.33
N THR A 176 14.61 -21.05 -4.45
CA THR A 176 14.46 -19.66 -4.92
C THR A 176 13.64 -18.83 -3.94
N LYS A 177 12.53 -19.37 -3.42
CA LYS A 177 11.71 -18.71 -2.40
C LYS A 177 12.50 -18.47 -1.10
N GLY A 178 13.29 -19.45 -0.67
CA GLY A 178 14.20 -19.33 0.47
C GLY A 178 15.21 -18.20 0.29
N ARG A 179 15.90 -18.15 -0.87
CA ARG A 179 16.85 -17.07 -1.21
C ARG A 179 16.20 -15.68 -1.20
N ILE A 180 15.00 -15.54 -1.76
CA ILE A 180 14.28 -14.27 -1.75
C ILE A 180 14.02 -13.82 -0.31
N ALA A 181 13.60 -14.74 0.56
CA ALA A 181 13.35 -14.44 1.97
C ALA A 181 14.64 -14.13 2.75
N GLU A 182 15.79 -14.67 2.32
CA GLU A 182 17.11 -14.45 2.92
C GLU A 182 17.66 -13.06 2.61
N TYR A 183 17.61 -12.62 1.35
CA TYR A 183 18.11 -11.29 0.98
C TYR A 183 17.20 -10.15 1.45
N GLU A 184 15.94 -10.46 1.75
CA GLU A 184 15.00 -9.46 2.24
C GLU A 184 15.35 -9.04 3.67
N THR A 185 15.90 -7.83 3.78
CA THR A 185 16.37 -7.26 5.05
C THR A 185 15.26 -7.13 6.10
N LYS A 186 14.01 -6.87 5.69
CA LYS A 186 12.90 -6.65 6.62
C LYS A 186 12.03 -7.90 6.72
N ILE A 187 11.95 -8.47 7.92
CA ILE A 187 11.05 -9.61 8.17
C ILE A 187 9.60 -9.30 7.82
N ASP A 188 9.17 -8.05 8.00
CA ASP A 188 7.85 -7.56 7.64
C ASP A 188 7.49 -7.84 6.17
N THR A 189 8.45 -7.67 5.26
CA THR A 189 8.25 -7.92 3.83
C THR A 189 8.05 -9.42 3.56
N VAL A 190 8.82 -10.28 4.23
CA VAL A 190 8.69 -11.74 4.10
C VAL A 190 7.34 -12.21 4.64
N LEU A 191 6.92 -11.73 5.81
CA LEU A 191 5.61 -12.00 6.40
C LEU A 191 4.46 -11.47 5.53
N TRP A 192 4.65 -10.32 4.88
CA TRP A 192 3.67 -9.76 3.95
C TRP A 192 3.38 -10.70 2.78
N TRP A 193 4.44 -11.27 2.20
CA TRP A 193 4.38 -12.13 1.01
C TRP A 193 4.32 -13.63 1.31
N TYR A 194 4.19 -14.02 2.58
CA TYR A 194 4.28 -15.41 3.02
C TYR A 194 3.34 -16.36 2.25
N GLU A 195 2.11 -15.93 1.94
CA GLU A 195 1.15 -16.76 1.19
C GLU A 195 1.67 -17.19 -0.19
N ASP A 196 2.44 -16.31 -0.86
CA ASP A 196 3.05 -16.61 -2.16
C ASP A 196 4.41 -17.32 -2.00
N LEU A 197 5.12 -17.05 -0.90
CA LEU A 197 6.46 -17.59 -0.60
C LEU A 197 6.47 -18.89 0.21
N GLN A 198 5.31 -19.37 0.68
CA GLN A 198 5.21 -20.54 1.57
C GLN A 198 6.00 -21.74 1.04
N CYS A 199 7.00 -22.17 1.81
CA CYS A 199 7.77 -23.40 1.63
C CYS A 199 8.61 -23.67 2.89
N ALA A 200 9.17 -24.89 3.01
CA ALA A 200 9.97 -25.29 4.16
C ALA A 200 11.19 -24.39 4.42
N GLU A 201 11.85 -23.91 3.37
CA GLU A 201 13.02 -23.01 3.50
C GLU A 201 12.64 -21.65 4.09
N VAL A 202 11.52 -21.08 3.65
CA VAL A 202 11.00 -19.80 4.16
C VAL A 202 10.50 -19.98 5.60
N ASP A 203 9.84 -21.10 5.91
CA ASP A 203 9.40 -21.44 7.26
C ASP A 203 10.56 -21.51 8.25
N LYS A 204 11.63 -22.21 7.86
CA LYS A 204 12.86 -22.32 8.66
C LYS A 204 13.49 -20.96 8.89
N LEU A 205 13.61 -20.15 7.83
CA LEU A 205 14.19 -18.81 7.91
C LEU A 205 13.40 -17.88 8.83
N LEU A 206 12.06 -17.89 8.74
CA LEU A 206 11.21 -17.10 9.64
C LEU A 206 11.29 -17.59 11.09
N ASP A 207 11.31 -18.90 11.32
CA ASP A 207 11.47 -19.46 12.68
C ASP A 207 12.81 -19.01 13.29
N GLU A 208 13.91 -19.06 12.53
CA GLU A 208 15.22 -18.60 12.97
C GLU A 208 15.29 -17.08 13.23
N ARG A 209 14.73 -16.25 12.36
CA ARG A 209 14.76 -14.79 12.50
C ARG A 209 13.93 -14.33 13.69
N ILE A 210 12.71 -14.86 13.84
CA ILE A 210 11.81 -14.47 14.94
C ILE A 210 12.34 -15.00 16.27
N SER A 211 12.84 -16.24 16.32
CA SER A 211 13.42 -16.80 17.57
C SER A 211 14.67 -16.05 18.04
N LYS A 212 15.44 -15.44 17.13
CA LYS A 212 16.55 -14.53 17.46
C LYS A 212 16.09 -13.14 17.95
N GLY A 213 14.79 -12.89 18.02
CA GLY A 213 14.23 -11.63 18.50
C GLY A 213 14.20 -10.53 17.45
N GLU A 214 14.22 -10.87 16.15
CA GLU A 214 14.03 -9.85 15.12
C GLU A 214 12.65 -9.20 15.25
N LYS A 215 12.63 -7.87 15.34
CA LYS A 215 11.41 -7.11 15.60
C LYS A 215 10.53 -7.02 14.36
N ILE A 216 9.27 -7.42 14.51
CA ILE A 216 8.21 -7.24 13.51
C ILE A 216 7.61 -5.85 13.69
N ASN A 217 7.70 -4.99 12.67
CA ASN A 217 7.23 -3.59 12.71
C ASN A 217 6.03 -3.34 11.77
N LEU A 218 5.31 -4.39 11.36
CA LEU A 218 4.02 -4.25 10.69
C LEU A 218 3.05 -3.42 11.55
N PRO A 219 2.25 -2.50 10.96
CA PRO A 219 1.14 -1.85 11.66
C PRO A 219 0.16 -2.89 12.23
N ASP A 220 -0.47 -2.61 13.38
CA ASP A 220 -1.25 -3.61 14.12
C ASP A 220 -2.35 -4.28 13.29
N GLY A 221 -3.17 -3.48 12.60
CA GLY A 221 -4.22 -4.03 11.72
C GLY A 221 -3.65 -4.96 10.65
N LYS A 222 -2.49 -4.60 10.07
CA LYS A 222 -1.82 -5.45 9.08
C LYS A 222 -1.22 -6.70 9.69
N PHE A 223 -0.61 -6.58 10.87
CA PHE A 223 -0.02 -7.70 11.59
C PHE A 223 -1.08 -8.76 11.91
N ILE A 224 -2.23 -8.35 12.43
CA ILE A 224 -3.35 -9.24 12.77
C ILE A 224 -3.94 -9.89 11.51
N GLU A 225 -4.11 -9.14 10.42
CA GLU A 225 -4.53 -9.68 9.12
C GLU A 225 -3.58 -10.77 8.61
N ARG A 226 -2.26 -10.57 8.77
CA ARG A 226 -1.25 -11.58 8.41
C ARG A 226 -1.32 -12.79 9.34
N MET A 227 -1.50 -12.60 10.64
CA MET A 227 -1.70 -13.72 11.58
C MET A 227 -2.91 -14.57 11.16
N LEU A 228 -4.05 -13.96 10.84
CA LEU A 228 -5.24 -14.68 10.38
C LEU A 228 -4.99 -15.46 9.08
N THR A 229 -4.27 -14.84 8.13
CA THR A 229 -3.91 -15.49 6.86
C THR A 229 -3.05 -16.73 7.11
N ILE A 230 -2.04 -16.61 7.98
CA ILE A 230 -1.13 -17.70 8.32
C ILE A 230 -1.87 -18.79 9.11
N GLN A 231 -2.75 -18.43 10.04
CA GLN A 231 -3.59 -19.39 10.75
C GLN A 231 -4.44 -20.22 9.78
N GLY A 232 -5.11 -19.58 8.82
CA GLY A 232 -5.89 -20.30 7.81
C GLY A 232 -5.05 -21.21 6.91
N ILE A 233 -3.75 -20.92 6.72
CA ILE A 233 -2.81 -21.85 6.07
C ILE A 233 -2.55 -23.06 6.99
N ARG A 234 -2.32 -22.83 8.28
CA ARG A 234 -2.03 -23.88 9.27
C ARG A 234 -3.20 -24.81 9.54
N GLU A 235 -4.43 -24.30 9.51
CA GLU A 235 -5.64 -25.13 9.69
C GLU A 235 -5.81 -26.14 8.54
N ARG A 236 -5.35 -25.78 7.34
CA ARG A 236 -5.33 -26.69 6.19
C ARG A 236 -4.16 -27.66 6.23
N ASP A 237 -3.03 -27.24 6.78
CA ASP A 237 -1.81 -28.03 6.90
C ASP A 237 -0.99 -27.60 8.13
N GLN A 238 -1.08 -28.40 9.20
CA GLN A 238 -0.44 -28.09 10.49
C GLN A 238 1.10 -28.09 10.43
N SER A 239 1.68 -28.67 9.38
CA SER A 239 3.14 -28.71 9.20
C SER A 239 3.72 -27.38 8.72
N LYS A 240 2.87 -26.47 8.21
CA LYS A 240 3.28 -25.16 7.69
C LYS A 240 3.37 -24.10 8.79
N ALA A 241 4.17 -23.07 8.51
CA ALA A 241 4.34 -21.90 9.37
C ALA A 241 4.60 -22.23 10.86
N PRO A 242 5.60 -23.06 11.19
CA PRO A 242 5.94 -23.41 12.58
C PRO A 242 6.27 -22.18 13.43
N PHE A 243 6.77 -21.11 12.80
CA PHE A 243 7.06 -19.83 13.43
C PHE A 243 5.82 -19.09 13.96
N TYR A 244 4.60 -19.50 13.59
CA TYR A 244 3.36 -18.85 14.05
C TYR A 244 3.22 -18.79 15.58
N ARG A 245 3.77 -19.78 16.29
CA ARG A 245 3.82 -19.81 17.76
C ARG A 245 4.47 -18.57 18.37
N TYR A 246 5.38 -17.93 17.66
CA TYR A 246 6.03 -16.70 18.09
C TYR A 246 5.22 -15.44 17.79
N LEU A 247 4.30 -15.49 16.80
CA LEU A 247 3.45 -14.35 16.46
C LEU A 247 2.36 -14.12 17.51
N LEU A 248 1.86 -15.20 18.14
CA LEU A 248 0.84 -15.14 19.18
C LEU A 248 1.23 -14.24 20.37
N PRO A 249 2.37 -14.42 21.06
CA PRO A 249 2.75 -13.55 22.16
C PRO A 249 2.98 -12.10 21.71
N ILE A 250 3.51 -11.87 20.51
CA ILE A 250 3.69 -10.51 19.95
C ILE A 250 2.32 -9.85 19.71
N GLY A 251 1.35 -10.62 19.20
CA GLY A 251 -0.03 -10.15 19.01
C GLY A 251 -0.73 -9.83 20.32
N GLN A 252 -0.50 -10.65 21.35
CA GLN A 252 -1.05 -10.40 22.68
C GLN A 252 -0.45 -9.15 23.31
N GLU A 253 0.87 -8.97 23.26
CA GLU A 253 1.53 -7.76 23.77
C GLU A 253 0.99 -6.49 23.10
N ARG A 254 0.76 -6.53 21.78
CA ARG A 254 0.16 -5.43 21.04
C ARG A 254 -1.29 -5.17 21.43
N LEU A 255 -2.08 -6.21 21.66
CA LEU A 255 -3.46 -6.10 22.13
C LEU A 255 -3.52 -5.47 23.52
N ASP A 256 -2.67 -5.92 24.44
CA ASP A 256 -2.60 -5.44 25.82
C ASP A 256 -2.13 -3.97 25.89
N ALA A 257 -1.34 -3.53 24.92
CA ALA A 257 -0.90 -2.14 24.79
C ALA A 257 -1.99 -1.20 24.23
N MET A 258 -3.08 -1.74 23.67
CA MET A 258 -4.18 -0.92 23.16
C MET A 258 -5.13 -0.51 24.28
N SER A 259 -5.53 0.76 24.28
CA SER A 259 -6.54 1.27 25.21
C SER A 259 -7.50 2.21 24.49
N LEU A 260 -8.81 2.04 24.74
CA LEU A 260 -9.85 2.91 24.21
C LEU A 260 -10.68 3.48 25.38
N PRO A 261 -10.60 4.79 25.64
CA PRO A 261 -11.33 5.42 26.74
C PRO A 261 -12.79 5.63 26.33
N LEU A 262 -13.62 4.58 26.45
CA LEU A 262 -15.04 4.61 26.13
C LEU A 262 -15.90 4.39 27.37
N ASP A 263 -17.08 4.99 27.39
CA ASP A 263 -18.00 4.87 28.52
C ASP A 263 -18.73 3.51 28.52
N SER A 264 -18.56 2.76 29.60
CA SER A 264 -19.26 1.49 29.84
C SER A 264 -20.67 1.69 30.42
N PRO A 265 -21.66 0.83 30.07
CA PRO A 265 -21.54 -0.42 29.29
C PRO A 265 -21.40 -0.21 27.77
N ILE A 266 -20.57 -1.04 27.12
CA ILE A 266 -20.28 -0.97 25.69
C ILE A 266 -20.83 -2.23 25.00
N ALA A 267 -21.45 -2.04 23.82
CA ALA A 267 -21.81 -3.11 22.91
C ALA A 267 -21.05 -2.95 21.60
N VAL A 268 -20.42 -4.03 21.13
CA VAL A 268 -19.74 -4.10 19.84
C VAL A 268 -20.54 -5.01 18.93
N ILE A 269 -20.90 -4.50 17.77
CA ILE A 269 -21.81 -5.14 16.82
C ILE A 269 -21.09 -5.27 15.48
N GLY A 270 -20.74 -6.50 15.08
CA GLY A 270 -20.06 -6.78 13.81
C GLY A 270 -21.03 -7.24 12.72
N ASP A 271 -20.81 -6.78 11.50
CA ASP A 271 -21.55 -7.25 10.33
C ASP A 271 -21.04 -8.62 9.86
N ALA A 272 -21.97 -9.55 9.62
CA ALA A 272 -21.75 -10.90 9.10
C ALA A 272 -22.62 -11.20 7.85
N SER A 273 -23.07 -10.18 7.14
CA SER A 273 -23.89 -10.27 5.92
C SER A 273 -23.12 -10.77 4.69
N ALA A 274 -23.84 -11.14 3.63
CA ALA A 274 -23.22 -11.65 2.41
C ALA A 274 -22.39 -10.61 1.63
N SER A 275 -22.74 -9.32 1.67
CA SER A 275 -21.96 -8.23 1.04
C SER A 275 -20.54 -8.18 1.62
N MET A 276 -20.42 -8.57 2.88
CA MET A 276 -19.17 -8.59 3.60
C MET A 276 -18.31 -9.84 3.34
N GLN A 277 -18.62 -10.79 2.44
CA GLN A 277 -17.89 -12.07 2.41
C GLN A 277 -16.33 -11.98 2.32
N VAL A 278 -15.78 -10.93 1.69
CA VAL A 278 -14.34 -10.62 1.70
C VAL A 278 -13.92 -9.80 2.94
N ALA A 279 -14.82 -8.97 3.46
CA ALA A 279 -14.62 -8.04 4.58
C ALA A 279 -15.08 -8.56 5.96
N ILE A 280 -15.75 -9.72 6.07
CA ILE A 280 -16.21 -10.28 7.35
C ILE A 280 -15.03 -10.59 8.23
N LYS A 281 -13.96 -11.15 7.64
CA LYS A 281 -12.73 -11.37 8.39
C LYS A 281 -12.26 -10.07 9.04
N THR A 282 -12.33 -8.96 8.31
CA THR A 282 -12.02 -7.63 8.84
C THR A 282 -13.03 -7.17 9.90
N SER A 283 -14.33 -7.33 9.65
CA SER A 283 -15.40 -6.99 10.59
C SER A 283 -15.27 -7.76 11.91
N SER A 284 -15.14 -9.09 11.84
CA SER A 284 -14.94 -9.98 12.98
C SER A 284 -13.61 -9.75 13.70
N ILE A 285 -12.53 -9.44 12.99
CA ILE A 285 -11.28 -9.00 13.62
C ILE A 285 -11.51 -7.70 14.38
N ILE A 286 -12.04 -6.66 13.74
CA ILE A 286 -12.22 -5.34 14.38
C ILE A 286 -13.17 -5.46 15.57
N ALA A 287 -14.31 -6.13 15.40
CA ALA A 287 -15.29 -6.33 16.45
C ALA A 287 -14.74 -7.17 17.60
N GLY A 288 -13.99 -8.24 17.30
CA GLY A 288 -13.30 -9.05 18.30
C GLY A 288 -12.25 -8.28 19.08
N LEU A 289 -11.39 -7.51 18.40
CA LEU A 289 -10.39 -6.66 19.04
C LEU A 289 -11.01 -5.61 19.93
N LEU A 290 -12.04 -4.90 19.43
CA LEU A 290 -12.75 -3.89 20.21
C LEU A 290 -13.40 -4.51 21.44
N SER A 291 -14.03 -5.69 21.31
CA SER A 291 -14.60 -6.42 22.44
C SER A 291 -13.53 -6.78 23.47
N ALA A 292 -12.37 -7.30 23.03
CA ALA A 292 -11.27 -7.64 23.92
C ALA A 292 -10.69 -6.41 24.66
N ILE A 293 -10.46 -5.31 23.95
CA ILE A 293 -9.87 -4.07 24.49
C ILE A 293 -10.84 -3.39 25.48
N THR A 294 -12.13 -3.42 25.20
CA THR A 294 -13.14 -2.65 25.95
C THR A 294 -13.98 -3.48 26.90
N GLN A 295 -13.77 -4.80 26.92
CA GLN A 295 -14.61 -5.77 27.64
C GLN A 295 -16.10 -5.64 27.26
N ALA A 296 -16.38 -5.28 26.01
CA ALA A 296 -17.73 -5.03 25.52
C ALA A 296 -18.48 -6.34 25.23
N LYS A 297 -19.82 -6.28 25.32
CA LYS A 297 -20.70 -7.33 24.80
C LYS A 297 -20.55 -7.42 23.29
N LEU A 298 -20.18 -8.58 22.77
CA LEU A 298 -20.00 -8.81 21.35
C LEU A 298 -21.20 -9.52 20.74
N SER A 299 -21.70 -9.00 19.62
CA SER A 299 -22.68 -9.68 18.78
C SER A 299 -22.40 -9.42 17.32
N PHE A 300 -22.84 -10.32 16.46
CA PHE A 300 -22.81 -10.17 15.02
C PHE A 300 -24.23 -10.15 14.45
N PHE A 301 -24.42 -9.52 13.30
CA PHE A 301 -25.71 -9.49 12.63
C PHE A 301 -25.65 -9.90 11.17
N ASN A 302 -26.75 -10.49 10.72
CA ASN A 302 -27.16 -10.54 9.33
C ASN A 302 -28.67 -10.29 9.27
N THR A 303 -29.50 -11.28 8.90
CA THR A 303 -30.94 -11.28 9.16
C THR A 303 -31.30 -11.74 10.57
N LYS A 304 -30.32 -12.19 11.37
CA LYS A 304 -30.47 -12.66 12.74
C LYS A 304 -29.32 -12.14 13.59
N VAL A 305 -29.52 -12.18 14.90
CA VAL A 305 -28.44 -11.99 15.88
C VAL A 305 -27.63 -13.26 15.99
N ILE A 306 -26.32 -13.13 15.90
CA ILE A 306 -25.34 -14.17 16.13
C ILE A 306 -24.55 -13.73 17.37
N THR A 307 -24.59 -14.52 18.44
CA THR A 307 -23.82 -14.21 19.66
C THR A 307 -22.74 -15.29 19.81
N PRO A 308 -21.46 -14.92 19.95
CA PRO A 308 -20.42 -15.90 20.23
C PRO A 308 -20.61 -16.47 21.64
N ASP A 309 -20.18 -17.71 21.86
CA ASP A 309 -20.29 -18.39 23.17
C ASP A 309 -19.56 -17.64 24.29
N LYS A 310 -18.47 -16.95 23.92
CA LYS A 310 -17.68 -16.10 24.81
C LYS A 310 -17.17 -14.88 24.06
N ASN A 311 -17.02 -13.77 24.79
CA ASN A 311 -16.26 -12.64 24.29
C ASN A 311 -14.77 -13.03 24.22
N PRO A 312 -14.04 -12.63 23.17
CA PRO A 312 -12.62 -12.89 23.09
C PRO A 312 -11.86 -12.02 24.11
N GLU A 313 -10.93 -12.62 24.84
CA GLU A 313 -10.04 -11.96 25.80
C GLU A 313 -8.57 -11.99 25.36
N SER A 314 -8.26 -12.77 24.32
CA SER A 314 -6.90 -12.92 23.78
C SER A 314 -6.86 -12.84 22.26
N ILE A 315 -5.68 -12.55 21.70
CA ILE A 315 -5.51 -12.48 20.25
C ILE A 315 -5.85 -13.80 19.56
N ASP A 316 -5.55 -14.94 20.18
CA ASP A 316 -5.88 -16.26 19.65
C ASP A 316 -7.40 -16.47 19.56
N GLU A 317 -8.14 -16.02 20.57
CA GLU A 317 -9.61 -16.07 20.57
C GLU A 317 -10.23 -15.12 19.55
N VAL A 318 -9.67 -13.91 19.38
CA VAL A 318 -10.09 -12.98 18.31
C VAL A 318 -9.92 -13.63 16.94
N LEU A 319 -8.77 -14.28 16.70
CA LEU A 319 -8.50 -14.91 15.41
C LEU A 319 -9.38 -16.13 15.16
N LYS A 320 -9.61 -16.97 16.17
CA LYS A 320 -10.58 -18.09 16.11
C LYS A 320 -11.99 -17.59 15.80
N LEU A 321 -12.44 -16.55 16.51
CA LEU A 321 -13.73 -15.94 16.26
C LEU A 321 -13.87 -15.47 14.80
N ALA A 322 -12.83 -14.86 14.24
CA ALA A 322 -12.84 -14.41 12.84
C ALA A 322 -12.89 -15.54 11.81
N VAL A 323 -12.50 -16.77 12.18
CA VAL A 323 -12.65 -17.97 11.34
C VAL A 323 -14.05 -18.58 11.50
N ASP A 324 -14.60 -18.57 12.71
CA ASP A 324 -15.89 -19.21 13.03
C ASP A 324 -17.10 -18.43 12.51
N ILE A 325 -17.02 -17.09 12.46
CA ILE A 325 -18.11 -16.25 11.95
C ILE A 325 -18.16 -16.31 10.43
N GLN A 326 -19.30 -16.79 9.89
CA GLN A 326 -19.51 -16.95 8.46
C GLN A 326 -20.44 -15.90 7.86
N ALA A 327 -20.14 -15.51 6.62
CA ALA A 327 -21.00 -14.67 5.80
C ALA A 327 -22.32 -15.35 5.46
N GLY A 328 -23.41 -14.60 5.56
CA GLY A 328 -24.63 -15.01 4.89
C GLY A 328 -25.77 -14.03 5.04
N SER A 329 -26.78 -14.22 4.21
CA SER A 329 -28.04 -13.47 4.25
C SER A 329 -27.88 -11.96 3.99
N ALA A 330 -28.99 -11.25 4.19
CA ALA A 330 -29.11 -9.80 4.03
C ALA A 330 -28.55 -9.04 5.25
N THR A 331 -28.46 -7.71 5.13
CA THR A 331 -27.81 -6.80 6.09
C THR A 331 -28.87 -6.07 6.93
N ASN A 332 -29.07 -6.49 8.19
CA ASN A 332 -30.02 -5.88 9.12
C ASN A 332 -29.37 -5.59 10.48
N PRO A 333 -28.75 -4.41 10.70
CA PRO A 333 -28.18 -4.08 12.00
C PRO A 333 -29.22 -3.96 13.12
N GLY A 334 -30.48 -3.67 12.77
CA GLY A 334 -31.58 -3.54 13.72
C GLY A 334 -31.84 -4.80 14.54
N VAL A 335 -31.53 -5.99 14.02
CA VAL A 335 -31.72 -7.25 14.76
C VAL A 335 -30.85 -7.31 16.02
N CYS A 336 -29.65 -6.74 15.99
CA CYS A 336 -28.77 -6.69 17.16
C CYS A 336 -29.17 -5.60 18.17
N LEU A 337 -29.88 -4.57 17.73
CA LEU A 337 -30.35 -3.48 18.61
C LEU A 337 -31.66 -3.86 19.33
N ASP A 338 -32.52 -4.64 18.69
CA ASP A 338 -33.83 -5.02 19.20
C ASP A 338 -33.80 -5.70 20.59
N PRO A 339 -32.87 -6.63 20.90
CA PRO A 339 -32.72 -7.20 22.23
C PRO A 339 -32.47 -6.15 23.33
N TYR A 340 -31.57 -5.19 23.09
CA TYR A 340 -31.27 -4.12 24.04
C TYR A 340 -32.50 -3.24 24.27
N TYR A 341 -33.20 -2.88 23.19
CA TYR A 341 -34.41 -2.08 23.25
C TYR A 341 -35.52 -2.78 24.05
N LYS A 342 -35.82 -4.05 23.74
CA LYS A 342 -36.85 -4.84 24.43
C LYS A 342 -36.53 -5.05 25.91
N ALA A 343 -35.26 -5.28 26.24
CA ALA A 343 -34.79 -5.43 27.61
C ALA A 343 -34.70 -4.10 28.39
N LYS A 344 -34.84 -2.95 27.71
CA LYS A 344 -34.53 -1.61 28.24
C LYS A 344 -33.13 -1.55 28.86
N GLU A 345 -32.19 -2.25 28.24
CA GLU A 345 -30.81 -2.29 28.69
C GLU A 345 -30.12 -0.95 28.39
N ILE A 346 -29.44 -0.38 29.39
CA ILE A 346 -28.68 0.86 29.21
C ILE A 346 -27.31 0.52 28.66
N VAL A 347 -27.11 0.81 27.37
CA VAL A 347 -25.82 0.78 26.70
C VAL A 347 -25.37 2.22 26.47
N LYS A 348 -24.20 2.60 26.98
CA LYS A 348 -23.68 3.98 26.84
C LYS A 348 -22.98 4.20 25.50
N THR A 349 -22.29 3.17 25.01
CA THR A 349 -21.55 3.22 23.75
C THR A 349 -21.90 2.02 22.89
N ILE A 350 -22.30 2.26 21.64
CA ILE A 350 -22.48 1.22 20.64
C ILE A 350 -21.42 1.44 19.56
N ILE A 351 -20.65 0.40 19.27
CA ILE A 351 -19.74 0.40 18.13
C ILE A 351 -20.28 -0.57 17.10
N MET A 352 -20.53 -0.09 15.90
CA MET A 352 -21.03 -0.90 14.80
C MET A 352 -19.96 -0.97 13.71
N VAL A 353 -19.65 -2.20 13.25
CA VAL A 353 -18.64 -2.46 12.22
C VAL A 353 -19.36 -3.04 11.01
N THR A 354 -19.57 -2.23 9.96
CA THR A 354 -20.37 -2.57 8.77
C THR A 354 -19.86 -1.82 7.53
N ASP A 355 -20.31 -2.26 6.35
CA ASP A 355 -20.15 -1.54 5.07
C ASP A 355 -21.30 -0.56 4.78
N GLU A 356 -22.30 -0.46 5.67
CA GLU A 356 -23.48 0.41 5.56
C GLU A 356 -24.45 0.01 4.42
N GLU A 357 -24.38 -1.23 3.89
CA GLU A 357 -25.29 -1.72 2.84
C GLU A 357 -26.60 -2.34 3.38
N GLU A 358 -27.29 -1.63 4.26
CA GLU A 358 -28.57 -2.06 4.85
C GLU A 358 -29.65 -2.30 3.78
N ASN A 359 -30.30 -3.46 3.81
CA ASN A 359 -31.27 -3.86 2.77
C ASN A 359 -32.50 -4.63 3.29
N THR A 360 -32.70 -4.63 4.60
CA THR A 360 -33.82 -5.30 5.29
C THR A 360 -34.10 -4.60 6.62
N TYR A 361 -35.29 -4.85 7.20
CA TYR A 361 -35.80 -4.18 8.39
C TYR A 361 -36.32 -5.19 9.40
N VAL A 362 -36.31 -4.82 10.68
CA VAL A 362 -36.95 -5.61 11.74
C VAL A 362 -38.48 -5.44 11.65
N GLU A 363 -39.23 -6.55 11.65
CA GLU A 363 -40.71 -6.50 11.65
C GLU A 363 -41.23 -5.66 12.83
N ASN A 364 -42.19 -4.77 12.55
CA ASN A 364 -42.79 -3.76 13.45
C ASN A 364 -42.04 -2.43 13.62
N GLN A 365 -41.04 -2.13 12.79
CA GLN A 365 -40.44 -0.80 12.68
C GLN A 365 -40.68 -0.21 11.28
N ARG A 366 -41.89 0.32 11.05
CA ARG A 366 -42.21 1.25 9.96
C ARG A 366 -42.84 2.50 10.53
#